data_AF-A0A351QVD8-F1
#
_entry.id   AF-A0A351QVD8-F1
#
_cell.length_a   1.000
_cell.length_b   1.000
_cell.length_c   1.000
_cell.angle_alpha   90.00
_cell.angle_beta   90.00
_cell.angle_gamma   90.00
#
_symmetry.space_group_name_H-M   'P 1'
#
loop_
_entity.id
_entity.type
_entity.pdbx_description
1 polymer ?
#
loop_
_entity_poly.entity_id
_entity_poly.type
_entity_poly.pdbx_seq_one_letter_code
_entity_poly.pdbx_strand_id
1 'polypeptide(L)'
;MKNISIECLPKYIEGRLKGKINWKESIGNILSFIYNDITGNIKIVEYCYNNKNKPYLKVEYNTEIFDITCGHLSECKIGNIIGTKTKKYLYNVDDIVSVNTGKILILEQTRTKEGKHTTKAYKYRCLECNYIGTISEKHLKECCGCSVCCPSPRKIEKGINDIATTHPDLVKYFVNINDAYSTSYASNKKVLMKCLDCSSQKELSPNTLLNCGFGCVCSDSISYGEKLIFDVLNQLDISFTFQLSKSTLKWCQNYKYDFHFELNNESYILEANGNQHYYDAWDKLEVTQENDRLKKELALQNGIKPENYIVIDCRKSDLSFIKQNVLDSKLNELFDLSNIDWIKCHEYACSNLVKVACELWNNGINSTTEIANIMHMHRTTICIYLKNGKELNWTTYDEKIARTISEGKLGKNAKEVKCIENGLIFESCADVERQSEKIFGVYLNQNNVSSVCRNVRKSYKGYTFVYTNKKIINEERKI
;
A
#
# COMPACT_ATOMS: atom_id res chain seq x y z
N MET A 1 -41.68 -3.80 25.11
CA MET A 1 -43.09 -3.38 24.88
C MET A 1 -43.49 -2.44 26.00
N LYS A 2 -44.23 -1.36 25.75
CA LYS A 2 -44.67 -0.42 26.80
C LYS A 2 -46.18 -0.27 26.73
N ASN A 3 -46.89 -0.74 27.74
CA ASN A 3 -48.34 -0.65 27.82
C ASN A 3 -48.77 -0.48 29.28
N ILE A 4 -49.90 0.18 29.49
CA ILE A 4 -50.56 0.32 30.79
C ILE A 4 -52.06 0.19 30.56
N SER A 5 -52.73 -0.61 31.39
CA SER A 5 -54.13 -1.01 31.22
C SER A 5 -55.10 0.13 31.54
N ILE A 6 -55.13 1.16 30.69
CA ILE A 6 -55.99 2.35 30.84
C ILE A 6 -57.39 2.16 30.24
N GLU A 7 -57.64 1.05 29.54
CA GLU A 7 -58.92 0.76 28.92
C GLU A 7 -60.03 0.55 29.95
N CYS A 8 -59.66 0.05 31.14
CA CYS A 8 -60.56 -0.18 32.26
C CYS A 8 -60.94 1.10 33.02
N LEU A 9 -60.38 2.26 32.65
CA LEU A 9 -60.68 3.52 33.34
C LEU A 9 -62.00 4.15 32.86
N PRO A 10 -62.75 4.81 33.75
CA PRO A 10 -63.98 5.52 33.38
C PRO A 10 -63.71 6.58 32.33
N LYS A 11 -64.62 6.71 31.36
CA LYS A 11 -64.56 7.69 30.25
C LYS A 11 -65.81 8.56 30.27
N TYR A 12 -65.67 9.81 29.83
CA TYR A 12 -66.83 10.70 29.69
C TYR A 12 -67.80 10.14 28.64
N ILE A 13 -69.08 10.03 29.00
CA ILE A 13 -70.14 9.46 28.15
C ILE A 13 -70.77 10.54 27.25
N GLU A 14 -70.78 11.79 27.71
CA GLU A 14 -71.44 12.92 27.05
C GLU A 14 -70.57 14.20 27.09
N GLY A 15 -70.90 15.19 26.26
CA GLY A 15 -70.20 16.47 26.19
C GLY A 15 -68.92 16.50 25.34
N ARG A 16 -68.20 17.64 25.36
CA ARG A 16 -67.00 17.89 24.53
C ARG A 16 -65.82 16.95 24.80
N LEU A 17 -65.85 16.22 25.91
CA LEU A 17 -64.79 15.28 26.32
C LEU A 17 -65.19 13.81 26.11
N LYS A 18 -66.33 13.54 25.44
CA LYS A 18 -66.83 12.19 25.16
C LYS A 18 -65.72 11.26 24.64
N GLY A 19 -65.56 10.11 25.29
CA GLY A 19 -64.55 9.10 24.96
C GLY A 19 -63.16 9.32 25.58
N LYS A 20 -62.89 10.46 26.23
CA LYS A 20 -61.64 10.68 26.99
C LYS A 20 -61.75 10.13 28.41
N ILE A 21 -60.61 9.74 28.99
CA ILE A 21 -60.51 9.22 30.36
C ILE A 21 -60.94 10.30 31.36
N ASN A 22 -61.86 9.94 32.25
CA ASN A 22 -62.27 10.76 33.38
C ASN A 22 -61.34 10.52 34.58
N TRP A 23 -60.19 11.21 34.57
CA TRP A 23 -59.16 11.05 35.60
C TRP A 23 -59.61 11.33 37.04
N LYS A 24 -60.66 12.13 37.23
CA LYS A 24 -61.24 12.42 38.56
C LYS A 24 -62.00 11.21 39.12
N GLU A 25 -62.71 10.48 38.27
CA GLU A 25 -63.39 9.22 38.64
C GLU A 25 -62.44 8.02 38.65
N SER A 26 -61.26 8.15 38.04
CA SER A 26 -60.22 7.12 38.05
C SER A 26 -59.45 7.00 39.37
N ILE A 27 -59.71 7.87 40.36
CA ILE A 27 -59.05 7.80 41.68
C ILE A 27 -59.36 6.46 42.37
N GLY A 28 -58.34 5.81 42.91
CA GLY A 28 -58.43 4.49 43.55
C GLY A 28 -58.21 3.30 42.61
N ASN A 29 -58.22 3.51 41.29
CA ASN A 29 -58.00 2.43 40.32
C ASN A 29 -56.53 1.97 40.32
N ILE A 30 -56.35 0.66 40.16
CA ILE A 30 -55.05 0.00 40.05
C ILE A 30 -54.84 -0.38 38.59
N LEU A 31 -53.78 0.16 37.99
CA LEU A 31 -53.42 -0.05 36.60
C LEU A 31 -52.24 -0.99 36.52
N SER A 32 -52.45 -2.16 35.88
CA SER A 32 -51.35 -3.03 35.50
C SER A 32 -50.57 -2.43 34.34
N PHE A 33 -49.24 -2.51 34.39
CA PHE A 33 -48.36 -2.03 33.33
C PHE A 33 -47.33 -3.08 32.93
N ILE A 34 -46.89 -2.98 31.69
CA ILE A 34 -45.73 -3.68 31.13
C ILE A 34 -44.79 -2.61 30.61
N TYR A 35 -43.59 -2.50 31.18
CA TYR A 35 -42.56 -1.57 30.75
C TYR A 35 -41.27 -2.35 30.46
N ASN A 36 -41.07 -2.69 29.19
CA ASN A 36 -40.04 -3.64 28.76
C ASN A 36 -40.19 -4.98 29.50
N ASP A 37 -39.24 -5.34 30.35
CA ASP A 37 -39.23 -6.61 31.11
C ASP A 37 -39.82 -6.46 32.52
N ILE A 38 -40.28 -5.26 32.88
CA ILE A 38 -40.85 -4.96 34.20
C ILE A 38 -42.38 -4.96 34.08
N THR A 39 -43.02 -5.81 34.87
CA THR A 39 -44.47 -5.81 35.08
C THR A 39 -44.80 -5.36 36.49
N GLY A 40 -45.91 -4.67 36.66
CA GLY A 40 -46.31 -4.18 37.98
C GLY A 40 -47.65 -3.47 37.96
N ASN A 41 -48.03 -2.94 39.12
CA ASN A 41 -49.29 -2.25 39.31
C ASN A 41 -49.04 -0.85 39.87
N ILE A 42 -49.74 0.15 39.34
CA ILE A 42 -49.69 1.54 39.80
C ILE A 42 -51.10 1.95 40.22
N LYS A 43 -51.24 2.50 41.42
CA LYS A 43 -52.52 2.98 41.93
C LYS A 43 -52.65 4.49 41.74
N ILE A 44 -53.78 4.95 41.22
CA ILE A 44 -54.09 6.38 41.17
C ILE A 44 -54.58 6.81 42.55
N VAL A 45 -53.85 7.72 43.20
CA VAL A 45 -54.18 8.19 44.57
C VAL A 45 -54.94 9.50 44.53
N GLU A 46 -54.54 10.44 43.67
CA GLU A 46 -55.11 11.78 43.67
C GLU A 46 -55.06 12.40 42.26
N TYR A 47 -56.03 13.27 41.97
CA TYR A 47 -56.05 14.11 40.77
C TYR A 47 -55.97 15.58 41.17
N CYS A 48 -54.84 16.21 40.83
CA CYS A 48 -54.46 17.53 41.32
C CYS A 48 -54.24 18.52 40.17
N TYR A 49 -54.21 19.83 40.49
CA TYR A 49 -53.87 20.90 39.55
C TYR A 49 -52.64 21.65 40.07
N ASN A 50 -51.67 21.91 39.19
CA ASN A 50 -50.50 22.69 39.57
C ASN A 50 -50.80 24.21 39.56
N ASN A 51 -49.86 25.03 40.03
CA ASN A 51 -49.99 26.50 40.09
C ASN A 51 -50.26 27.19 38.74
N LYS A 52 -50.12 26.47 37.61
CA LYS A 52 -50.44 26.94 36.25
C LYS A 52 -51.74 26.33 35.72
N ASN A 53 -52.58 25.83 36.60
CA ASN A 53 -53.85 25.17 36.33
C ASN A 53 -53.75 23.96 35.37
N LYS A 54 -52.59 23.27 35.34
CA LYS A 54 -52.41 22.04 34.56
C LYS A 54 -52.68 20.81 35.42
N PRO A 55 -53.47 19.85 34.93
CA PRO A 55 -53.80 18.66 35.69
C PRO A 55 -52.64 17.66 35.75
N TYR A 56 -52.47 17.03 36.90
CA TYR A 56 -51.54 15.93 37.13
C TYR A 56 -52.14 14.92 38.14
N LEU A 57 -51.52 13.75 38.21
CA LEU A 57 -51.94 12.65 39.05
C LEU A 57 -50.85 12.37 40.08
N LYS A 58 -51.27 12.06 41.31
CA LYS A 58 -50.42 11.35 42.27
C LYS A 58 -50.66 9.87 42.13
N VAL A 59 -49.60 9.12 41.92
CA VAL A 59 -49.66 7.67 41.77
C VAL A 59 -48.78 6.98 42.78
N GLU A 60 -49.26 5.88 43.34
CA GLU A 60 -48.54 5.06 44.30
C GLU A 60 -47.93 3.84 43.60
N TYR A 61 -46.64 3.63 43.84
CA TYR A 61 -45.87 2.48 43.36
C TYR A 61 -44.88 2.08 44.44
N ASN A 62 -44.87 0.80 44.83
CA ASN A 62 -44.01 0.26 45.91
C ASN A 62 -44.02 1.12 47.19
N THR A 63 -45.19 1.55 47.66
CA THR A 63 -45.42 2.39 48.86
C THR A 63 -44.89 3.82 48.80
N GLU A 64 -44.32 4.25 47.66
CA GLU A 64 -43.94 5.65 47.41
C GLU A 64 -44.96 6.35 46.50
N ILE A 65 -45.16 7.66 46.73
CA ILE A 65 -46.07 8.50 45.96
C ILE A 65 -45.27 9.36 44.97
N PHE A 66 -45.68 9.33 43.70
CA PHE A 66 -45.05 10.05 42.61
C PHE A 66 -46.03 10.96 41.87
N ASP A 67 -45.55 12.13 41.44
CA ASP A 67 -46.32 13.03 40.57
C ASP A 67 -46.10 12.66 39.09
N ILE A 68 -47.20 12.51 38.34
CA ILE A 68 -47.16 12.24 36.89
C ILE A 68 -48.29 12.96 36.15
N THR A 69 -47.99 13.52 34.97
CA THR A 69 -49.05 14.12 34.13
C THR A 69 -49.94 13.04 33.52
N CYS A 70 -51.23 13.33 33.32
CA CYS A 70 -52.19 12.39 32.72
C CYS A 70 -51.69 11.78 31.39
N GLY A 71 -51.11 12.59 30.51
CA GLY A 71 -50.57 12.13 29.22
C GLY A 71 -49.38 11.17 29.35
N HIS A 72 -48.47 11.44 30.30
CA HIS A 72 -47.35 10.53 30.58
C HIS A 72 -47.81 9.20 31.15
N LEU A 73 -48.86 9.18 31.99
CA LEU A 73 -49.41 7.93 32.49
C LEU A 73 -50.09 7.14 31.36
N SER A 74 -50.92 7.78 30.53
CA SER A 74 -51.58 7.12 29.40
C SER A 74 -50.62 6.56 28.35
N GLU A 75 -49.47 7.21 28.16
CA GLU A 75 -48.44 6.76 27.22
C GLU A 75 -47.42 5.80 27.86
N CYS A 76 -47.67 5.32 29.09
CA CYS A 76 -46.76 4.46 29.86
C CYS A 76 -45.32 5.06 29.98
N LYS A 77 -45.20 6.39 30.09
CA LYS A 77 -43.93 7.11 30.32
C LYS A 77 -43.55 7.15 31.81
N ILE A 78 -43.66 6.02 32.48
CA ILE A 78 -43.46 5.85 33.93
C ILE A 78 -42.00 5.56 34.34
N GLY A 79 -41.05 5.69 33.41
CA GLY A 79 -39.65 5.26 33.62
C GLY A 79 -38.93 5.87 34.83
N ASN A 80 -39.31 7.07 35.26
CA ASN A 80 -38.76 7.71 36.47
C ASN A 80 -39.34 7.10 37.76
N ILE A 81 -40.59 6.63 37.73
CA ILE A 81 -41.30 6.05 38.88
C ILE A 81 -40.76 4.65 39.18
N ILE A 82 -40.57 3.85 38.14
CA ILE A 82 -40.05 2.48 38.23
C ILE A 82 -38.51 2.42 38.33
N GLY A 83 -37.83 3.57 38.50
CA GLY A 83 -36.38 3.64 38.67
C GLY A 83 -35.52 3.41 37.41
N THR A 84 -36.11 3.04 36.26
CA THR A 84 -35.37 2.84 35.00
C THR A 84 -34.69 4.11 34.45
N LYS A 85 -35.10 5.30 34.91
CA LYS A 85 -34.46 6.58 34.60
C LYS A 85 -34.07 7.29 35.90
N THR A 86 -32.77 7.37 36.17
CA THR A 86 -32.21 8.00 37.37
C THR A 86 -31.37 9.24 37.06
N LYS A 87 -31.40 10.22 37.97
CA LYS A 87 -30.49 11.38 37.95
C LYS A 87 -29.12 11.06 38.57
N LYS A 88 -29.00 9.98 39.36
CA LYS A 88 -27.76 9.57 40.02
C LYS A 88 -26.76 9.03 38.99
N TYR A 89 -25.48 9.39 39.11
CA TYR A 89 -24.41 8.83 38.28
C TYR A 89 -24.17 7.37 38.64
N LEU A 90 -23.75 6.58 37.64
CA LEU A 90 -23.43 5.17 37.81
C LEU A 90 -22.05 4.94 38.46
N TYR A 91 -21.08 5.80 38.16
CA TYR A 91 -19.71 5.72 38.67
C TYR A 91 -19.34 6.97 39.47
N ASN A 92 -18.52 6.81 40.50
CA ASN A 92 -17.99 7.88 41.33
C ASN A 92 -16.65 8.39 40.80
N VAL A 93 -16.23 9.56 41.31
CA VAL A 93 -14.86 10.04 41.11
C VAL A 93 -13.90 9.06 41.78
N ASP A 94 -12.75 8.83 41.16
CA ASP A 94 -11.71 7.86 41.52
C ASP A 94 -12.06 6.37 41.26
N ASP A 95 -13.24 6.09 40.70
CA ASP A 95 -13.56 4.73 40.24
C ASP A 95 -12.66 4.32 39.07
N ILE A 96 -12.20 3.06 39.11
CA ILE A 96 -11.49 2.42 38.00
C ILE A 96 -12.46 1.49 37.28
N VAL A 97 -12.74 1.80 36.01
CA VAL A 97 -13.70 1.07 35.18
C VAL A 97 -12.96 0.30 34.08
N SER A 98 -13.24 -1.00 33.98
CA SER A 98 -12.75 -1.84 32.88
C SER A 98 -13.58 -1.61 31.62
N VAL A 99 -12.91 -1.38 30.50
CA VAL A 99 -13.47 -1.09 29.18
C VAL A 99 -12.75 -1.90 28.10
N ASN A 100 -13.25 -1.89 26.87
CA ASN A 100 -12.66 -2.65 25.76
C ASN A 100 -11.21 -2.26 25.42
N THR A 101 -10.77 -1.05 25.81
CA THR A 101 -9.40 -0.58 25.59
C THR A 101 -8.51 -0.67 26.84
N GLY A 102 -8.89 -1.47 27.85
CA GLY A 102 -8.17 -1.59 29.12
C GLY A 102 -8.92 -0.97 30.29
N LYS A 103 -8.26 -0.12 31.08
CA LYS A 103 -8.87 0.52 32.26
C LYS A 103 -8.87 2.04 32.15
N ILE A 104 -9.91 2.67 32.70
CA ILE A 104 -10.00 4.13 32.81
C ILE A 104 -10.28 4.54 34.26
N LEU A 105 -9.68 5.65 34.69
CA LEU A 105 -9.92 6.30 35.96
C LEU A 105 -10.89 7.47 35.77
N ILE A 106 -11.97 7.51 36.56
CA ILE A 106 -12.92 8.62 36.54
C ILE A 106 -12.35 9.80 37.34
N LEU A 107 -12.17 10.95 36.69
CA LEU A 107 -11.64 12.16 37.31
C LEU A 107 -12.75 13.13 37.75
N GLU A 108 -13.84 13.18 36.99
CA GLU A 108 -14.92 14.16 37.23
C GLU A 108 -16.24 13.64 36.66
N GLN A 109 -17.34 13.87 37.36
CA GLN A 109 -18.71 13.68 36.85
C GLN A 109 -19.17 14.96 36.15
N THR A 110 -19.57 14.85 34.89
CA THR A 110 -19.96 16.01 34.06
C THR A 110 -21.22 15.71 33.23
N ARG A 111 -21.68 16.68 32.45
CA ARG A 111 -22.82 16.51 31.53
C ARG A 111 -22.47 17.03 30.15
N THR A 112 -22.77 16.24 29.13
CA THR A 112 -22.54 16.59 27.72
C THR A 112 -23.87 16.88 27.04
N LYS A 113 -23.86 17.79 26.07
CA LYS A 113 -25.03 18.08 25.23
C LYS A 113 -24.97 17.22 23.96
N GLU A 114 -26.00 16.43 23.74
CA GLU A 114 -26.26 15.72 22.49
C GLU A 114 -27.54 16.32 21.88
N GLY A 115 -27.37 17.28 20.97
CA GLY A 115 -28.47 18.07 20.41
C GLY A 115 -29.21 18.88 21.47
N LYS A 116 -30.52 18.67 21.62
CA LYS A 116 -31.36 19.34 22.62
C LYS A 116 -31.33 18.67 24.00
N HIS A 117 -30.64 17.55 24.14
CA HIS A 117 -30.64 16.75 25.36
C HIS A 117 -29.29 16.82 26.08
N THR A 118 -29.32 16.82 27.41
CA THR A 118 -28.13 16.72 28.25
C THR A 118 -28.04 15.32 28.83
N THR A 119 -26.94 14.62 28.55
CA THR A 119 -26.65 13.28 29.05
C THR A 119 -25.58 13.33 30.14
N LYS A 120 -25.54 12.31 31.00
CA LYS A 120 -24.48 12.16 32.00
C LYS A 120 -23.20 11.72 31.31
N ALA A 121 -22.07 12.28 31.73
CA ALA A 121 -20.76 11.99 31.18
C ALA A 121 -19.69 12.04 32.28
N TYR A 122 -18.50 11.58 31.95
CA TYR A 122 -17.37 11.53 32.85
C TYR A 122 -16.13 12.07 32.15
N LYS A 123 -15.36 12.89 32.84
CA LYS A 123 -13.97 13.16 32.49
C LYS A 123 -13.14 11.99 33.01
N TYR A 124 -12.34 11.38 32.16
CA TYR A 124 -11.59 10.18 32.52
C TYR A 124 -10.13 10.30 32.09
N ARG A 125 -9.24 9.57 32.77
CA ARG A 125 -7.87 9.30 32.34
C ARG A 125 -7.77 7.84 31.90
N CYS A 126 -7.30 7.59 30.68
CA CYS A 126 -6.97 6.23 30.25
C CYS A 126 -5.69 5.76 30.93
N LEU A 127 -5.70 4.59 31.55
CA LEU A 127 -4.51 4.06 32.23
C LEU A 127 -3.49 3.45 31.27
N GLU A 128 -3.88 3.16 30.02
CA GLU A 128 -2.96 2.62 29.00
C GLU A 128 -2.14 3.71 28.30
N CYS A 129 -2.80 4.81 27.90
CA CYS A 129 -2.16 5.89 27.12
C CYS A 129 -2.10 7.23 27.84
N ASN A 130 -2.53 7.31 29.10
CA ASN A 130 -2.61 8.53 29.92
C ASN A 130 -3.48 9.67 29.35
N TYR A 131 -4.16 9.45 28.21
CA TYR A 131 -5.05 10.42 27.60
C TYR A 131 -6.21 10.81 28.52
N ILE A 132 -6.47 12.12 28.62
CA ILE A 132 -7.60 12.67 29.36
C ILE A 132 -8.72 13.03 28.39
N GLY A 133 -9.85 12.35 28.53
CA GLY A 133 -10.99 12.48 27.63
C GLY A 133 -12.31 12.71 28.35
N THR A 134 -13.39 12.75 27.58
CA THR A 134 -14.76 12.76 28.09
C THR A 134 -15.54 11.63 27.43
N ILE A 135 -16.30 10.88 28.22
CA ILE A 135 -17.13 9.76 27.75
C ILE A 135 -18.53 9.85 28.36
N SER A 136 -19.57 9.57 27.58
CA SER A 136 -20.94 9.52 28.11
C SER A 136 -21.14 8.26 28.96
N GLU A 137 -22.00 8.34 29.97
CA GLU A 137 -22.33 7.18 30.82
C GLU A 137 -22.91 6.02 30.02
N LYS A 138 -23.65 6.33 28.94
CA LYS A 138 -24.17 5.32 28.01
C LYS A 138 -23.02 4.54 27.36
N HIS A 139 -22.06 5.24 26.75
CA HIS A 139 -20.93 4.59 26.08
C HIS A 139 -20.07 3.80 27.08
N LEU A 140 -19.87 4.33 28.29
CA LEU A 140 -19.13 3.63 29.32
C LEU A 140 -19.83 2.34 29.77
N LYS A 141 -21.16 2.35 29.87
CA LYS A 141 -21.99 1.15 30.14
C LYS A 141 -21.90 0.11 29.01
N GLU A 142 -21.72 0.56 27.77
CA GLU A 142 -21.48 -0.30 26.60
C GLU A 142 -20.00 -0.73 26.47
N CYS A 143 -19.20 -0.55 27.53
CA CYS A 143 -17.77 -0.87 27.59
C CYS A 143 -16.91 -0.15 26.52
N CYS A 144 -17.41 0.96 25.95
CA CYS A 144 -16.60 1.77 25.06
C CYS A 144 -15.38 2.31 25.82
N GLY A 145 -14.19 2.06 25.28
CA GLY A 145 -12.95 2.55 25.88
C GLY A 145 -12.48 3.90 25.34
N CYS A 146 -11.20 4.15 25.53
CA CYS A 146 -10.53 5.39 25.17
C CYS A 146 -10.67 5.71 23.67
N SER A 147 -10.95 6.98 23.33
CA SER A 147 -11.09 7.43 21.94
C SER A 147 -9.77 7.49 21.15
N VAL A 148 -8.63 7.43 21.83
CA VAL A 148 -7.29 7.62 21.25
C VAL A 148 -6.56 6.30 21.06
N CYS A 149 -6.52 5.42 22.07
CA CYS A 149 -5.84 4.13 21.99
C CYS A 149 -6.75 2.95 21.62
N CYS A 150 -8.01 3.21 21.20
CA CYS A 150 -8.83 2.14 20.63
C CYS A 150 -8.29 1.69 19.26
N PRO A 151 -8.49 0.42 18.87
CA PRO A 151 -8.00 -0.11 17.60
C PRO A 151 -8.39 0.72 16.36
N SER A 152 -9.58 1.35 16.40
CA SER A 152 -10.02 2.35 15.43
C SER A 152 -10.13 3.71 16.13
N PRO A 153 -9.05 4.52 16.17
CA PRO A 153 -9.03 5.76 16.93
C PRO A 153 -10.06 6.76 16.40
N ARG A 154 -10.89 7.28 17.32
CA ARG A 154 -11.94 8.27 17.03
C ARG A 154 -11.42 9.70 17.14
N LYS A 155 -10.30 9.90 17.84
CA LYS A 155 -9.62 11.18 17.98
C LYS A 155 -8.12 10.98 17.82
N ILE A 156 -7.47 11.92 17.14
CA ILE A 156 -6.01 11.96 17.02
C ILE A 156 -5.45 12.87 18.12
N GLU A 157 -4.44 12.37 18.82
CA GLU A 157 -3.69 13.08 19.85
C GLU A 157 -2.20 12.95 19.53
N LYS A 158 -1.54 14.11 19.37
CA LYS A 158 -0.12 14.18 19.01
C LYS A 158 0.73 13.57 20.12
N GLY A 159 1.69 12.73 19.77
CA GLY A 159 2.56 12.00 20.70
C GLY A 159 1.95 10.69 21.19
N ILE A 160 0.75 10.31 20.75
CA ILE A 160 0.10 9.06 21.15
C ILE A 160 -0.23 8.19 19.94
N ASN A 161 -1.10 8.66 19.04
CA ASN A 161 -1.64 7.84 17.95
C ASN A 161 -1.57 8.50 16.57
N ASP A 162 -0.85 9.61 16.45
CA ASP A 162 -0.55 10.24 15.17
C ASP A 162 0.52 9.44 14.39
N ILE A 163 0.57 9.64 13.08
CA ILE A 163 1.50 8.94 12.19
C ILE A 163 2.95 9.31 12.51
N ALA A 164 3.24 10.58 12.77
CA ALA A 164 4.62 11.00 13.01
C ALA A 164 5.23 10.33 14.26
N THR A 165 4.41 10.05 15.27
CA THR A 165 4.84 9.30 16.47
C THR A 165 4.87 7.79 16.24
N THR A 166 3.82 7.22 15.64
CA THR A 166 3.66 5.75 15.54
C THR A 166 4.41 5.13 14.36
N HIS A 167 4.56 5.87 13.26
CA HIS A 167 5.14 5.41 11.98
C HIS A 167 5.99 6.54 11.35
N PRO A 168 7.10 6.96 12.00
CA PRO A 168 7.93 8.07 11.54
C PRO A 168 8.46 7.87 10.11
N ASP A 169 8.69 6.62 9.70
CA ASP A 169 9.16 6.29 8.35
C ASP A 169 8.18 6.69 7.24
N LEU A 170 6.90 6.88 7.55
CA LEU A 170 5.90 7.30 6.55
C LEU A 170 5.89 8.82 6.33
N VAL A 171 6.43 9.61 7.26
CA VAL A 171 6.36 11.08 7.22
C VAL A 171 7.02 11.65 5.96
N LYS A 172 8.06 10.98 5.45
CA LYS A 172 8.78 11.38 4.21
C LYS A 172 7.89 11.46 2.96
N TYR A 173 6.78 10.72 2.93
CA TYR A 173 5.82 10.76 1.83
C TYR A 173 4.87 11.96 1.90
N PHE A 174 4.72 12.62 3.04
CA PHE A 174 3.78 13.73 3.16
C PHE A 174 4.36 15.00 2.54
N VAL A 175 3.58 15.67 1.69
CA VAL A 175 3.95 17.00 1.17
C VAL A 175 3.82 18.03 2.29
N ASN A 176 2.72 17.97 3.05
CA ASN A 176 2.51 18.76 4.26
C ASN A 176 2.72 17.90 5.50
N ILE A 177 3.83 18.12 6.21
CA ILE A 177 4.21 17.36 7.41
C ILE A 177 3.13 17.45 8.52
N ASN A 178 2.36 18.55 8.58
CA ASN A 178 1.30 18.72 9.58
C ASN A 178 0.17 17.69 9.45
N ASP A 179 -0.03 17.13 8.25
CA ASP A 179 -1.02 16.09 8.03
C ASP A 179 -0.63 14.79 8.76
N ALA A 180 0.66 14.49 8.91
CA ALA A 180 1.14 13.33 9.67
C ALA A 180 0.87 13.44 11.19
N TYR A 181 0.78 14.67 11.72
CA TYR A 181 0.43 14.90 13.14
C TYR A 181 -1.08 14.94 13.40
N SER A 182 -1.90 15.10 12.36
CA SER A 182 -3.36 15.25 12.47
C SER A 182 -4.14 14.03 11.98
N THR A 183 -3.45 12.99 11.51
CA THR A 183 -4.05 11.75 11.01
C THR A 183 -3.43 10.52 11.67
N SER A 184 -4.20 9.43 11.77
CA SER A 184 -3.69 8.11 12.16
C SER A 184 -3.30 7.28 10.94
N TYR A 185 -2.43 6.31 11.15
CA TYR A 185 -1.94 5.41 10.10
C TYR A 185 -3.06 4.61 9.41
N ALA A 186 -4.14 4.29 10.14
CA ALA A 186 -5.30 3.55 9.61
C ALA A 186 -6.38 4.45 9.00
N SER A 187 -6.13 5.76 8.88
CA SER A 187 -7.11 6.70 8.32
C SER A 187 -7.27 6.51 6.81
N ASN A 188 -8.52 6.52 6.34
CA ASN A 188 -8.86 6.55 4.91
C ASN A 188 -8.99 7.98 4.36
N LYS A 189 -8.70 9.01 5.18
CA LYS A 189 -8.70 10.40 4.72
C LYS A 189 -7.57 10.59 3.71
N LYS A 190 -7.90 11.06 2.50
CA LYS A 190 -6.93 11.41 1.47
C LYS A 190 -6.16 12.66 1.86
N VAL A 191 -4.84 12.62 1.68
CA VAL A 191 -3.91 13.73 1.88
C VAL A 191 -2.91 13.74 0.73
N LEU A 192 -2.32 14.90 0.45
CA LEU A 192 -1.36 15.04 -0.64
C LEU A 192 -0.01 14.43 -0.23
N MET A 193 0.41 13.41 -0.97
CA MET A 193 1.66 12.69 -0.74
C MET A 193 2.54 12.74 -1.99
N LYS A 194 3.85 12.57 -1.81
CA LYS A 194 4.86 12.55 -2.86
C LYS A 194 5.60 11.21 -2.96
N CYS A 195 5.97 10.83 -4.17
CA CYS A 195 6.89 9.74 -4.43
C CYS A 195 8.31 10.16 -4.00
N LEU A 196 9.09 9.23 -3.44
CA LEU A 196 10.47 9.51 -3.03
C LEU A 196 11.45 9.41 -4.20
N ASP A 197 11.09 8.70 -5.26
CA ASP A 197 11.99 8.40 -6.37
C ASP A 197 11.88 9.41 -7.52
N CYS A 198 10.64 9.80 -7.86
CA CYS A 198 10.37 10.75 -8.95
C CYS A 198 9.66 12.03 -8.50
N SER A 199 9.43 12.22 -7.20
CA SER A 199 8.76 13.41 -6.63
C SER A 199 7.34 13.70 -7.12
N SER A 200 6.71 12.80 -7.90
CA SER A 200 5.31 12.94 -8.32
C SER A 200 4.38 13.00 -7.11
N GLN A 201 3.30 13.78 -7.21
CA GLN A 201 2.37 14.00 -6.11
C GLN A 201 0.99 13.45 -6.44
N LYS A 202 0.32 12.85 -5.45
CA LYS A 202 -1.07 12.44 -5.58
C LYS A 202 -1.77 12.39 -4.23
N GLU A 203 -3.09 12.44 -4.27
CA GLU A 203 -3.91 12.19 -3.09
C GLU A 203 -3.95 10.71 -2.73
N LEU A 204 -3.49 10.37 -1.54
CA LEU A 204 -3.46 9.00 -1.04
C LEU A 204 -3.86 9.00 0.44
N SER A 205 -4.47 7.91 0.91
CA SER A 205 -4.76 7.74 2.33
C SER A 205 -3.58 7.08 3.06
N PRO A 206 -3.29 7.43 4.32
CA PRO A 206 -2.28 6.74 5.13
C PRO A 206 -2.47 5.22 5.18
N ASN A 207 -3.72 4.77 5.29
CA ASN A 207 -4.04 3.34 5.31
C ASN A 207 -3.64 2.64 4.01
N THR A 208 -3.87 3.28 2.87
CA THR A 208 -3.43 2.75 1.57
C THR A 208 -1.92 2.76 1.45
N LEU A 209 -1.24 3.83 1.89
CA LEU A 209 0.22 3.91 1.88
C LEU A 209 0.85 2.79 2.70
N LEU A 210 0.33 2.50 3.89
CA LEU A 210 0.86 1.45 4.76
C LEU A 210 0.68 0.04 4.16
N ASN A 211 -0.51 -0.27 3.62
CA ASN A 211 -0.84 -1.62 3.17
C ASN A 211 -0.41 -1.92 1.72
N CYS A 212 -0.38 -0.90 0.86
CA CYS A 212 -0.15 -1.06 -0.58
C CYS A 212 1.05 -0.26 -1.10
N GLY A 213 1.67 0.58 -0.27
CA GLY A 213 2.73 1.51 -0.70
C GLY A 213 2.18 2.72 -1.47
N PHE A 214 3.10 3.55 -1.98
CA PHE A 214 2.72 4.77 -2.71
C PHE A 214 2.12 4.45 -4.09
N GLY A 215 2.59 3.41 -4.78
CA GLY A 215 2.12 3.03 -6.13
C GLY A 215 2.35 4.13 -7.17
N CYS A 216 3.61 4.38 -7.52
CA CYS A 216 3.99 5.38 -8.53
C CYS A 216 4.13 4.77 -9.92
N VAL A 217 3.96 5.56 -10.98
CA VAL A 217 4.24 5.14 -12.36
C VAL A 217 5.73 4.83 -12.57
N CYS A 218 6.63 5.51 -11.83
CA CYS A 218 8.06 5.24 -11.88
C CYS A 218 8.46 3.89 -11.23
N SER A 219 7.52 3.16 -10.62
CA SER A 219 7.75 1.86 -9.99
C SER A 219 8.26 0.82 -11.00
N ASP A 220 9.13 -0.08 -10.56
CA ASP A 220 9.69 -1.16 -11.40
C ASP A 220 8.66 -2.25 -11.76
N SER A 221 7.45 -2.17 -11.20
CA SER A 221 6.30 -2.99 -11.60
C SER A 221 5.68 -2.58 -12.94
N ILE A 222 6.06 -1.44 -13.49
CA ILE A 222 5.54 -0.90 -14.76
C ILE A 222 6.62 -1.03 -15.83
N SER A 223 6.21 -1.42 -17.04
CA SER A 223 7.13 -1.67 -18.14
C SER A 223 7.86 -0.39 -18.56
N TYR A 224 9.08 -0.54 -19.08
CA TYR A 224 9.86 0.60 -19.59
C TYR A 224 9.11 1.36 -20.68
N GLY A 225 8.42 0.65 -21.59
CA GLY A 225 7.61 1.25 -22.65
C GLY A 225 6.46 2.11 -22.11
N GLU A 226 5.70 1.59 -21.14
CA GLU A 226 4.64 2.37 -20.47
C GLU A 226 5.20 3.63 -19.80
N LYS A 227 6.30 3.53 -19.05
CA LYS A 227 6.88 4.73 -18.39
C LYS A 227 7.34 5.78 -19.40
N LEU A 228 7.94 5.35 -20.51
CA LEU A 228 8.42 6.24 -21.56
C LEU A 228 7.25 6.96 -22.23
N ILE A 229 6.21 6.22 -22.61
CA ILE A 229 4.99 6.80 -23.20
C ILE A 229 4.27 7.73 -22.20
N PHE A 230 4.23 7.36 -20.91
CA PHE A 230 3.66 8.20 -19.87
C PHE A 230 4.35 9.57 -19.79
N ASP A 231 5.68 9.62 -19.80
CA ASP A 231 6.41 10.90 -19.78
C ASP A 231 6.25 11.68 -21.09
N VAL A 232 6.20 11.00 -22.25
CA VAL A 232 5.88 11.63 -23.54
C VAL A 232 4.52 12.34 -23.48
N LEU A 233 3.46 11.68 -23.00
CA LEU A 233 2.13 12.28 -22.89
C LEU A 233 2.09 13.44 -21.90
N ASN A 234 2.88 13.39 -20.82
CA ASN A 234 3.01 14.51 -19.87
C ASN A 234 3.73 15.72 -20.50
N GLN A 235 4.79 15.49 -21.28
CA GLN A 235 5.51 16.57 -21.97
C GLN A 235 4.64 17.25 -23.03
N LEU A 236 3.69 16.52 -23.61
CA LEU A 236 2.67 17.04 -24.52
C LEU A 236 1.51 17.77 -23.82
N ASP A 237 1.51 17.81 -22.48
CA ASP A 237 0.47 18.43 -21.64
C ASP A 237 -0.96 17.89 -21.91
N ILE A 238 -1.06 16.57 -22.16
CA ILE A 238 -2.33 15.90 -22.43
C ILE A 238 -2.94 15.44 -21.09
N SER A 239 -4.23 15.71 -20.88
CA SER A 239 -4.97 15.09 -19.79
C SER A 239 -5.36 13.65 -20.17
N PHE A 240 -4.75 12.66 -19.54
CA PHE A 240 -5.02 11.25 -19.81
C PHE A 240 -5.26 10.42 -18.54
N THR A 241 -5.93 9.28 -18.72
CA THR A 241 -6.07 8.23 -17.70
C THR A 241 -5.07 7.13 -17.98
N PHE A 242 -4.09 6.98 -17.07
CA PHE A 242 -3.20 5.82 -17.06
C PHE A 242 -3.94 4.60 -16.52
N GLN A 243 -3.75 3.44 -17.16
CA GLN A 243 -4.26 2.16 -16.69
C GLN A 243 -5.79 2.12 -16.55
N LEU A 244 -6.49 2.56 -17.61
CA LEU A 244 -7.94 2.61 -17.70
C LEU A 244 -8.54 1.23 -17.42
N SER A 245 -9.50 1.17 -16.50
CA SER A 245 -10.16 -0.08 -16.07
C SER A 245 -11.63 0.16 -15.75
N LYS A 246 -12.34 -0.89 -15.35
CA LYS A 246 -13.75 -0.84 -14.90
C LYS A 246 -14.05 0.19 -13.80
N SER A 247 -13.02 0.59 -13.04
CA SER A 247 -13.15 1.60 -11.99
C SER A 247 -13.40 3.00 -12.56
N THR A 248 -12.86 3.29 -13.74
CA THR A 248 -13.06 4.55 -14.46
C THR A 248 -14.25 4.43 -15.43
N LEU A 249 -14.25 3.41 -16.27
CA LEU A 249 -15.30 3.18 -17.27
C LEU A 249 -15.84 1.76 -17.16
N LYS A 250 -17.11 1.61 -16.78
CA LYS A 250 -17.74 0.31 -16.49
C LYS A 250 -17.66 -0.67 -17.66
N TRP A 251 -17.62 -0.16 -18.89
CA TRP A 251 -17.59 -1.00 -20.09
C TRP A 251 -16.27 -1.75 -20.27
N CYS A 252 -15.17 -1.35 -19.62
CA CYS A 252 -13.89 -2.07 -19.72
C CYS A 252 -13.96 -3.50 -19.15
N GLN A 253 -14.95 -3.79 -18.28
CA GLN A 253 -15.16 -5.11 -17.67
C GLN A 253 -13.89 -5.66 -17.02
N ASN A 254 -13.32 -6.74 -17.54
CA ASN A 254 -12.10 -7.38 -17.02
C ASN A 254 -10.83 -6.91 -17.72
N TYR A 255 -10.96 -6.11 -18.79
CA TYR A 255 -9.83 -5.56 -19.53
C TYR A 255 -9.34 -4.27 -18.89
N LYS A 256 -8.05 -4.03 -19.11
CA LYS A 256 -7.33 -2.86 -18.66
C LYS A 256 -6.53 -2.32 -19.83
N TYR A 257 -6.65 -1.03 -20.10
CA TYR A 257 -5.97 -0.35 -21.21
C TYR A 257 -4.86 0.55 -20.67
N ASP A 258 -3.72 0.63 -21.35
CA ASP A 258 -2.54 1.33 -20.80
C ASP A 258 -2.76 2.83 -20.67
N PHE A 259 -3.32 3.46 -21.71
CA PHE A 259 -3.61 4.88 -21.73
C PHE A 259 -4.94 5.18 -22.43
N HIS A 260 -5.68 6.13 -21.88
CA HIS A 260 -6.88 6.70 -22.49
C HIS A 260 -6.85 8.22 -22.41
N PHE A 261 -7.08 8.90 -23.52
CA PHE A 261 -7.17 10.36 -23.56
C PHE A 261 -8.27 10.81 -24.52
N GLU A 262 -8.72 12.05 -24.35
CA GLU A 262 -9.74 12.65 -25.20
C GLU A 262 -9.14 13.86 -25.92
N LEU A 263 -9.33 13.92 -27.24
CA LEU A 263 -8.89 15.04 -28.08
C LEU A 263 -10.02 15.38 -29.05
N ASN A 264 -10.40 16.66 -29.11
CA ASN A 264 -11.46 17.16 -30.01
C ASN A 264 -12.80 16.39 -29.89
N ASN A 265 -13.19 16.02 -28.65
CA ASN A 265 -14.37 15.18 -28.34
C ASN A 265 -14.31 13.75 -28.91
N GLU A 266 -13.13 13.27 -29.27
CA GLU A 266 -12.90 11.87 -29.63
C GLU A 266 -12.06 11.19 -28.56
N SER A 267 -12.43 9.97 -28.20
CA SER A 267 -11.70 9.14 -27.25
C SER A 267 -10.67 8.29 -27.98
N TYR A 268 -9.46 8.23 -27.42
CA TYR A 268 -8.31 7.50 -27.92
C TYR A 268 -7.85 6.48 -26.90
N ILE A 269 -7.41 5.32 -27.38
CA ILE A 269 -6.74 4.30 -26.59
C ILE A 269 -5.34 4.13 -27.15
N LEU A 270 -4.37 4.09 -26.25
CA LEU A 270 -2.97 3.85 -26.58
C LEU A 270 -2.46 2.67 -25.74
N GLU A 271 -1.93 1.66 -26.41
CA GLU A 271 -1.39 0.42 -25.82
C GLU A 271 0.11 0.32 -26.09
N ALA A 272 0.88 -0.05 -25.07
CA ALA A 272 2.33 -0.18 -25.11
C ALA A 272 2.74 -1.67 -25.08
N ASN A 273 2.63 -2.34 -26.23
CA ASN A 273 2.79 -3.78 -26.29
C ASN A 273 4.24 -4.21 -26.07
N GLY A 274 4.49 -4.90 -24.95
CA GLY A 274 5.78 -5.51 -24.64
C GLY A 274 6.05 -6.81 -25.38
N ASN A 275 7.19 -7.44 -25.06
CA ASN A 275 7.67 -8.67 -25.71
C ASN A 275 6.67 -9.84 -25.68
N GLN A 276 5.80 -9.87 -24.67
CA GLN A 276 4.79 -10.91 -24.45
C GLN A 276 3.73 -10.98 -25.55
N HIS A 277 3.53 -9.90 -26.31
CA HIS A 277 2.58 -9.85 -27.43
C HIS A 277 3.15 -10.39 -28.74
N TYR A 278 4.45 -10.69 -28.78
CA TYR A 278 5.16 -11.07 -30.01
C TYR A 278 5.80 -12.46 -29.94
N TYR A 279 6.04 -12.97 -28.73
CA TYR A 279 6.66 -14.25 -28.49
C TYR A 279 5.94 -15.00 -27.37
N ASP A 280 6.02 -16.32 -27.40
CA ASP A 280 5.56 -17.15 -26.28
C ASP A 280 6.29 -16.72 -25.00
N ALA A 281 5.50 -16.46 -23.96
CA ALA A 281 6.01 -16.02 -22.68
C ALA A 281 5.39 -16.91 -21.58
N TRP A 282 4.39 -16.39 -20.86
CA TRP A 282 3.68 -17.15 -19.84
C TRP A 282 2.48 -17.89 -20.43
N ASP A 283 1.80 -17.24 -21.37
CA ASP A 283 0.77 -17.83 -22.21
C ASP A 283 1.30 -18.06 -23.63
N LYS A 284 0.58 -18.89 -24.39
CA LYS A 284 0.83 -19.06 -25.83
C LYS A 284 0.48 -17.78 -26.56
N LEU A 285 1.28 -17.41 -27.55
CA LEU A 285 1.09 -16.22 -28.38
C LEU A 285 -0.34 -16.12 -28.95
N GLU A 286 -0.90 -17.23 -29.43
CA GLU A 286 -2.26 -17.28 -29.98
C GLU A 286 -3.33 -16.85 -28.96
N VAL A 287 -3.17 -17.23 -27.69
CA VAL A 287 -4.11 -16.87 -26.61
C VAL A 287 -4.01 -15.38 -26.30
N THR A 288 -2.79 -14.84 -26.23
CA THR A 288 -2.55 -13.41 -26.03
C THR A 288 -3.15 -12.59 -27.18
N GLN A 289 -2.93 -13.01 -28.42
CA GLN A 289 -3.45 -12.33 -29.61
C GLN A 289 -4.98 -12.36 -29.67
N GLU A 290 -5.61 -13.48 -29.29
CA GLU A 290 -7.06 -13.57 -29.23
C GLU A 290 -7.64 -12.66 -28.12
N ASN A 291 -6.98 -12.60 -26.96
CA ASN A 291 -7.35 -11.67 -25.90
C ASN A 291 -7.22 -10.20 -26.33
N ASP A 292 -6.14 -9.85 -27.03
CA ASP A 292 -5.93 -8.52 -27.60
C ASP A 292 -7.01 -8.15 -28.63
N ARG A 293 -7.40 -9.12 -29.47
CA ARG A 293 -8.49 -8.95 -30.44
C ARG A 293 -9.81 -8.64 -29.74
N LEU A 294 -10.18 -9.44 -28.74
CA LEU A 294 -11.41 -9.23 -27.95
C LEU A 294 -11.38 -7.91 -27.19
N LYS A 295 -10.23 -7.55 -26.60
CA LYS A 295 -10.01 -6.27 -25.91
C LYS A 295 -10.18 -5.08 -26.85
N LYS A 296 -9.65 -5.17 -28.08
CA LYS A 296 -9.83 -4.14 -29.11
C LYS A 296 -11.29 -4.06 -29.57
N GLU A 297 -11.93 -5.17 -29.86
CA GLU A 297 -13.35 -5.20 -30.27
C GLU A 297 -14.27 -4.57 -29.22
N LEU A 298 -14.02 -4.83 -27.94
CA LEU A 298 -14.76 -4.22 -26.84
C LEU A 298 -14.61 -2.70 -26.83
N ALA A 299 -13.40 -2.17 -27.08
CA ALA A 299 -13.19 -0.73 -27.18
C ALA A 299 -13.96 -0.12 -28.36
N LEU A 300 -13.94 -0.77 -29.52
CA LEU A 300 -14.63 -0.30 -30.72
C LEU A 300 -16.16 -0.26 -30.53
N GLN A 301 -16.72 -1.27 -29.86
CA GLN A 301 -18.15 -1.32 -29.53
C GLN A 301 -18.59 -0.19 -28.58
N ASN A 302 -17.66 0.39 -27.82
CA ASN A 302 -17.93 1.44 -26.85
C ASN A 302 -17.53 2.85 -27.34
N GLY A 303 -17.42 3.04 -28.66
CA GLY A 303 -17.29 4.36 -29.28
C GLY A 303 -15.86 4.81 -29.58
N ILE A 304 -14.86 3.96 -29.36
CA ILE A 304 -13.50 4.21 -29.86
C ILE A 304 -13.46 3.92 -31.35
N LYS A 305 -12.99 4.87 -32.16
CA LYS A 305 -12.86 4.64 -33.60
C LYS A 305 -11.69 3.69 -33.89
N PRO A 306 -11.75 2.86 -34.95
CA PRO A 306 -10.67 1.94 -35.33
C PRO A 306 -9.31 2.62 -35.46
N GLU A 307 -9.29 3.85 -35.99
CA GLU A 307 -8.11 4.68 -36.15
C GLU A 307 -7.64 5.34 -34.84
N ASN A 308 -8.46 5.38 -33.78
CA ASN A 308 -8.11 5.97 -32.49
C ASN A 308 -7.61 4.93 -31.49
N TYR A 309 -7.58 3.64 -31.88
CA TYR A 309 -6.93 2.56 -31.16
C TYR A 309 -5.47 2.41 -31.64
N ILE A 310 -4.55 3.03 -30.93
CA ILE A 310 -3.13 3.11 -31.28
C ILE A 310 -2.36 2.05 -30.49
N VAL A 311 -1.56 1.23 -31.17
CA VAL A 311 -0.69 0.24 -30.54
C VAL A 311 0.75 0.59 -30.87
N ILE A 312 1.57 0.76 -29.83
CA ILE A 312 3.01 1.01 -29.95
C ILE A 312 3.76 -0.27 -29.62
N ASP A 313 4.66 -0.65 -30.51
CA ASP A 313 5.55 -1.78 -30.28
C ASP A 313 6.67 -1.38 -29.31
N CYS A 314 6.60 -1.93 -28.09
CA CYS A 314 7.58 -1.75 -27.03
C CYS A 314 8.31 -3.07 -26.70
N ARG A 315 8.44 -3.99 -27.67
CA ARG A 315 9.05 -5.31 -27.43
C ARG A 315 10.50 -5.25 -26.93
N LYS A 316 11.24 -4.20 -27.32
CA LYS A 316 12.60 -3.91 -26.85
C LYS A 316 12.56 -2.70 -25.92
N SER A 317 13.11 -2.85 -24.72
CA SER A 317 13.31 -1.76 -23.75
C SER A 317 14.48 -0.85 -24.16
N ASP A 318 14.41 -0.28 -25.37
CA ASP A 318 15.43 0.57 -25.99
C ASP A 318 14.80 1.90 -26.41
N LEU A 319 15.44 3.02 -26.06
CA LEU A 319 14.94 4.35 -26.35
C LEU A 319 14.75 4.59 -27.85
N SER A 320 15.75 4.25 -28.66
CA SER A 320 15.75 4.53 -30.10
C SER A 320 14.66 3.72 -30.81
N PHE A 321 14.49 2.47 -30.40
CA PHE A 321 13.45 1.58 -30.93
C PHE A 321 12.04 2.10 -30.65
N ILE A 322 11.74 2.42 -29.39
CA ILE A 322 10.40 2.90 -29.01
C ILE A 322 10.13 4.28 -29.61
N LYS A 323 11.13 5.18 -29.61
CA LYS A 323 11.02 6.49 -30.25
C LYS A 323 10.61 6.37 -31.72
N GLN A 324 11.26 5.49 -32.48
CA GLN A 324 10.93 5.29 -33.89
C GLN A 324 9.49 4.81 -34.05
N ASN A 325 9.06 3.83 -33.26
CA ASN A 325 7.70 3.31 -33.33
C ASN A 325 6.64 4.34 -32.92
N VAL A 326 6.95 5.26 -32.00
CA VAL A 326 6.06 6.38 -31.64
C VAL A 326 5.96 7.38 -32.80
N LEU A 327 7.08 7.73 -33.44
CA LEU A 327 7.12 8.63 -34.60
C LEU A 327 6.41 8.06 -35.84
N ASP A 328 6.47 6.74 -36.02
CA ASP A 328 5.79 6.02 -37.11
C ASP A 328 4.30 5.78 -36.83
N SER A 329 3.84 6.06 -35.61
CA SER A 329 2.45 5.88 -35.20
C SER A 329 1.60 7.12 -35.46
N LYS A 330 0.27 6.94 -35.35
CA LYS A 330 -0.70 8.04 -35.42
C LYS A 330 -0.44 9.15 -34.39
N LEU A 331 0.31 8.90 -33.31
CA LEU A 331 0.65 9.96 -32.36
C LEU A 331 1.40 11.12 -33.02
N ASN A 332 2.23 10.85 -34.02
CA ASN A 332 2.97 11.89 -34.75
C ASN A 332 2.06 12.71 -35.69
N GLU A 333 0.92 12.16 -36.09
CA GLU A 333 -0.11 12.89 -36.84
C GLU A 333 -0.97 13.78 -35.93
N LEU A 334 -1.18 13.34 -34.68
CA LEU A 334 -2.02 14.01 -33.70
C LEU A 334 -1.30 15.14 -32.96
N PHE A 335 0.01 14.98 -32.71
CA PHE A 335 0.80 15.89 -31.89
C PHE A 335 2.14 16.23 -32.54
N ASP A 336 2.64 17.44 -32.29
CA ASP A 336 3.99 17.83 -32.68
C ASP A 336 5.02 17.21 -31.71
N LEU A 337 5.63 16.10 -32.14
CA LEU A 337 6.61 15.35 -31.35
C LEU A 337 8.04 15.94 -31.43
N SER A 338 8.25 17.03 -32.18
CA SER A 338 9.58 17.63 -32.36
C SER A 338 10.16 18.25 -31.10
N ASN A 339 9.29 18.71 -30.20
CA ASN A 339 9.67 19.39 -28.96
C ASN A 339 9.85 18.45 -27.76
N ILE A 340 9.74 17.14 -27.96
CA ILE A 340 9.88 16.15 -26.88
C ILE A 340 11.35 15.95 -26.51
N ASP A 341 11.66 16.05 -25.22
CA ASP A 341 12.94 15.66 -24.66
C ASP A 341 12.96 14.14 -24.39
N TRP A 342 13.44 13.40 -25.39
CA TRP A 342 13.55 11.94 -25.34
C TRP A 342 14.54 11.43 -24.29
N ILE A 343 15.57 12.22 -23.95
CA ILE A 343 16.55 11.84 -22.92
C ILE A 343 15.88 11.89 -21.56
N LYS A 344 15.07 12.92 -21.31
CA LYS A 344 14.27 13.02 -20.08
C LYS A 344 13.24 11.89 -19.98
N CYS A 345 12.57 11.52 -21.07
CA CYS A 345 11.68 10.36 -21.09
C CYS A 345 12.44 9.07 -20.73
N HIS A 346 13.65 8.89 -21.27
CA HIS A 346 14.51 7.75 -20.96
C HIS A 346 14.90 7.73 -19.47
N GLU A 347 15.29 8.88 -18.93
CA GLU A 347 15.64 9.05 -17.52
C GLU A 347 14.48 8.64 -16.59
N TYR A 348 13.26 9.06 -16.93
CA TYR A 348 12.05 8.72 -16.18
C TYR A 348 11.70 7.23 -16.28
N ALA A 349 11.90 6.63 -17.46
CA ALA A 349 11.58 5.23 -17.71
C ALA A 349 12.59 4.25 -17.11
N CYS A 350 13.84 4.68 -16.90
CA CYS A 350 14.85 3.87 -16.23
C CYS A 350 14.41 3.50 -14.80
N SER A 351 14.58 2.23 -14.44
CA SER A 351 14.21 1.73 -13.13
C SER A 351 15.03 2.36 -12.01
N ASN A 352 14.46 2.39 -10.80
CA ASN A 352 15.21 2.78 -9.61
C ASN A 352 16.42 1.86 -9.39
N LEU A 353 16.28 0.58 -9.76
CA LEU A 353 17.37 -0.39 -9.74
C LEU A 353 18.55 -0.02 -10.65
N VAL A 354 18.32 0.67 -11.77
CA VAL A 354 19.42 1.18 -12.61
C VAL A 354 20.25 2.20 -11.84
N LYS A 355 19.61 3.13 -11.11
CA LYS A 355 20.30 4.11 -10.27
C LYS A 355 21.14 3.42 -9.19
N VAL A 356 20.56 2.46 -8.47
CA VAL A 356 21.27 1.67 -7.45
C VAL A 356 22.48 0.93 -8.03
N ALA A 357 22.33 0.30 -9.20
CA ALA A 357 23.44 -0.38 -9.87
C ALA A 357 24.58 0.60 -10.25
N CYS A 358 24.23 1.78 -10.74
CA CYS A 358 25.19 2.83 -11.09
C CYS A 358 25.91 3.39 -9.86
N GLU A 359 25.19 3.62 -8.76
CA GLU A 359 25.77 4.05 -7.48
C GLU A 359 26.75 3.01 -6.93
N LEU A 360 26.39 1.73 -6.93
CA LEU A 360 27.26 0.64 -6.51
C LEU A 360 28.53 0.54 -7.37
N TRP A 361 28.41 0.80 -8.69
CA TRP A 361 29.57 0.88 -9.57
C TRP A 361 30.47 2.06 -9.21
N ASN A 362 29.91 3.26 -9.11
CA ASN A 362 30.65 4.50 -8.83
C ASN A 362 31.30 4.49 -7.44
N ASN A 363 30.72 3.77 -6.47
CA ASN A 363 31.28 3.55 -5.14
C ASN A 363 32.49 2.60 -5.11
N GLY A 364 32.94 2.11 -6.27
CA GLY A 364 34.24 1.46 -6.43
C GLY A 364 34.21 -0.07 -6.52
N ILE A 365 33.03 -0.70 -6.55
CA ILE A 365 32.91 -2.16 -6.70
C ILE A 365 33.47 -2.60 -8.05
N ASN A 366 33.18 -1.83 -9.12
CA ASN A 366 33.71 -2.02 -10.49
C ASN A 366 33.65 -3.48 -11.02
N SER A 367 32.72 -4.28 -10.51
CA SER A 367 32.58 -5.71 -10.79
C SER A 367 31.12 -6.05 -10.99
N THR A 368 30.74 -6.34 -12.24
CA THR A 368 29.37 -6.67 -12.61
C THR A 368 28.83 -7.89 -11.86
N THR A 369 29.72 -8.84 -11.50
CA THR A 369 29.35 -10.06 -10.79
C THR A 369 29.08 -9.79 -9.31
N GLU A 370 29.84 -8.87 -8.72
CA GLU A 370 29.68 -8.52 -7.30
C GLU A 370 28.43 -7.68 -7.09
N ILE A 371 28.19 -6.71 -7.97
CA ILE A 371 26.93 -5.94 -8.01
C ILE A 371 25.74 -6.89 -8.23
N ALA A 372 25.86 -7.85 -9.14
CA ALA A 372 24.84 -8.88 -9.37
C ALA A 372 24.52 -9.69 -8.10
N ASN A 373 25.54 -10.06 -7.32
CA ASN A 373 25.34 -10.77 -6.06
C ASN A 373 24.68 -9.89 -4.99
N ILE A 374 25.09 -8.62 -4.87
CA ILE A 374 24.51 -7.66 -3.90
C ILE A 374 23.04 -7.38 -4.22
N MET A 375 22.71 -7.22 -5.51
CA MET A 375 21.36 -6.94 -5.97
C MET A 375 20.51 -8.20 -6.16
N HIS A 376 21.10 -9.39 -5.97
CA HIS A 376 20.48 -10.69 -6.25
C HIS A 376 19.89 -10.79 -7.67
N MET A 377 20.64 -10.31 -8.66
CA MET A 377 20.24 -10.29 -10.07
C MET A 377 21.21 -11.05 -10.96
N HIS A 378 20.76 -11.43 -12.15
CA HIS A 378 21.67 -12.01 -13.12
C HIS A 378 22.64 -10.95 -13.65
N ARG A 379 23.91 -11.37 -13.87
CA ARG A 379 24.98 -10.47 -14.36
C ARG A 379 24.58 -9.73 -15.62
N THR A 380 23.87 -10.37 -16.55
CA THR A 380 23.45 -9.73 -17.81
C THR A 380 22.51 -8.56 -17.56
N THR A 381 21.60 -8.66 -16.59
CA THR A 381 20.69 -7.57 -16.20
C THR A 381 21.47 -6.38 -15.65
N ILE A 382 22.47 -6.63 -14.79
CA ILE A 382 23.36 -5.57 -14.30
C ILE A 382 24.12 -4.89 -15.44
N CYS A 383 24.63 -5.66 -16.41
CA CYS A 383 25.27 -5.07 -17.58
C CYS A 383 24.32 -4.17 -18.36
N ILE A 384 23.06 -4.57 -18.56
CA ILE A 384 22.04 -3.74 -19.23
C ILE A 384 21.80 -2.45 -18.42
N TYR A 385 21.65 -2.56 -17.10
CA TYR A 385 21.45 -1.40 -16.23
C TYR A 385 22.61 -0.40 -16.32
N LEU A 386 23.85 -0.88 -16.26
CA LEU A 386 25.02 -0.02 -16.36
C LEU A 386 25.18 0.61 -17.75
N LYS A 387 24.74 -0.06 -18.82
CA LYS A 387 24.70 0.53 -20.17
C LYS A 387 23.68 1.66 -20.24
N ASN A 388 22.46 1.45 -19.76
CA ASN A 388 21.43 2.49 -19.71
C ASN A 388 21.90 3.67 -18.84
N GLY A 389 22.51 3.39 -17.69
CA GLY A 389 23.10 4.42 -16.83
C GLY A 389 24.23 5.18 -17.50
N LYS A 390 25.04 4.55 -18.35
CA LYS A 390 26.08 5.21 -19.14
C LYS A 390 25.46 6.18 -20.16
N GLU A 391 24.39 5.79 -20.84
CA GLU A 391 23.67 6.64 -21.79
C GLU A 391 23.11 7.91 -21.11
N LEU A 392 22.69 7.78 -19.84
CA LEU A 392 22.23 8.88 -18.99
C LEU A 392 23.35 9.62 -18.24
N ASN A 393 24.63 9.28 -18.46
CA ASN A 393 25.79 9.80 -17.74
C ASN A 393 25.75 9.60 -16.21
N TRP A 394 25.04 8.58 -15.72
CA TRP A 394 24.97 8.21 -14.30
C TRP A 394 26.16 7.39 -13.82
N THR A 395 26.91 6.76 -14.73
CA THR A 395 28.03 5.91 -14.38
C THR A 395 29.18 6.02 -15.38
N THR A 396 30.40 5.78 -14.89
CA THR A 396 31.63 5.71 -15.69
C THR A 396 31.85 4.33 -16.32
N TYR A 397 30.85 3.46 -16.27
CA TYR A 397 30.94 2.09 -16.77
C TYR A 397 31.48 2.01 -18.20
N ASP A 398 32.48 1.15 -18.39
CA ASP A 398 32.99 0.78 -19.71
C ASP A 398 33.10 -0.74 -19.82
N GLU A 399 32.42 -1.30 -20.83
CA GLU A 399 32.37 -2.74 -21.09
C GLU A 399 33.76 -3.34 -21.29
N LYS A 400 34.69 -2.61 -21.91
CA LYS A 400 36.05 -3.09 -22.17
C LYS A 400 36.84 -3.16 -20.87
N ILE A 401 36.74 -2.14 -20.02
CA ILE A 401 37.44 -2.06 -18.74
C ILE A 401 36.91 -3.15 -17.78
N ALA A 402 35.58 -3.30 -17.71
CA ALA A 402 34.94 -4.34 -16.90
C ALA A 402 35.39 -5.75 -17.30
N ARG A 403 35.55 -6.00 -18.61
CA ARG A 403 36.05 -7.28 -19.14
C ARG A 403 37.51 -7.51 -18.75
N THR A 404 38.38 -6.51 -18.90
CA THR A 404 39.80 -6.59 -18.52
C THR A 404 40.00 -6.83 -17.02
N ILE A 405 39.21 -6.21 -16.15
CA ILE A 405 39.25 -6.46 -14.69
C ILE A 405 38.86 -7.91 -14.37
N SER A 406 37.85 -8.45 -15.07
CA SER A 406 37.44 -9.85 -14.89
C SER A 406 38.50 -10.85 -15.40
N GLU A 407 39.14 -10.54 -16.53
CA GLU A 407 40.20 -11.36 -17.14
C GLU A 407 41.48 -11.35 -16.31
N GLY A 408 41.81 -10.23 -15.64
CA GLY A 408 42.94 -10.13 -14.71
C GLY A 408 42.86 -11.08 -13.51
N LYS A 409 41.67 -11.55 -13.13
CA LYS A 409 41.50 -12.55 -12.06
C LYS A 409 41.74 -14.00 -12.50
N LEU A 410 41.74 -14.30 -13.80
CA LEU A 410 41.92 -15.66 -14.36
C LEU A 410 43.38 -16.13 -14.43
N GLY A 411 44.36 -15.24 -14.19
CA GLY A 411 45.79 -15.56 -14.28
C GLY A 411 46.38 -16.45 -13.18
N LYS A 412 45.60 -16.94 -12.21
CA LYS A 412 46.11 -17.66 -11.02
C LYS A 412 46.20 -19.19 -11.15
N ASN A 413 45.82 -19.78 -12.29
CA ASN A 413 45.80 -21.24 -12.50
C ASN A 413 46.87 -21.76 -13.49
N ALA A 414 47.91 -20.97 -13.76
CA ALA A 414 49.05 -21.43 -14.56
C ALA A 414 49.83 -22.52 -13.79
N LYS A 415 50.02 -23.69 -14.43
CA LYS A 415 50.85 -24.78 -13.90
C LYS A 415 52.24 -24.68 -14.51
N GLU A 416 53.24 -24.68 -13.63
CA GLU A 416 54.65 -24.66 -14.01
C GLU A 416 55.02 -25.94 -14.79
N VAL A 417 55.81 -25.77 -15.85
CA VAL A 417 56.16 -26.83 -16.82
C VAL A 417 57.68 -26.97 -16.87
N LYS A 418 58.17 -28.19 -16.70
CA LYS A 418 59.60 -28.51 -16.85
C LYS A 418 59.84 -29.31 -18.12
N CYS A 419 60.82 -28.89 -18.92
CA CYS A 419 61.34 -29.69 -20.03
C CYS A 419 62.41 -30.65 -19.50
N ILE A 420 62.32 -31.93 -19.88
CA ILE A 420 63.21 -32.97 -19.35
C ILE A 420 64.60 -32.89 -19.99
N GLU A 421 64.68 -32.63 -21.29
CA GLU A 421 65.92 -32.71 -22.06
C GLU A 421 66.91 -31.60 -21.73
N ASN A 422 66.42 -30.37 -21.49
CA ASN A 422 67.28 -29.23 -21.14
C ASN A 422 67.13 -28.77 -19.68
N GLY A 423 66.25 -29.41 -18.91
CA GLY A 423 66.03 -29.10 -17.49
C GLY A 423 65.37 -27.75 -17.20
N LEU A 424 64.99 -26.98 -18.23
CA LEU A 424 64.41 -25.65 -18.07
C LEU A 424 62.99 -25.71 -17.50
N ILE A 425 62.68 -24.75 -16.64
CA ILE A 425 61.40 -24.61 -15.96
C ILE A 425 60.72 -23.33 -16.47
N PHE A 426 59.46 -23.46 -16.87
CA PHE A 426 58.64 -22.40 -17.43
C PHE A 426 57.42 -22.18 -16.54
N GLU A 427 56.97 -20.93 -16.41
CA GLU A 427 55.86 -20.59 -15.52
C GLU A 427 54.51 -21.17 -16.00
N SER A 428 54.38 -21.44 -17.30
CA SER A 428 53.19 -22.05 -17.90
C SER A 428 53.43 -22.65 -19.29
N CYS A 429 52.50 -23.45 -19.81
CA CYS A 429 52.54 -23.89 -21.22
C CYS A 429 52.51 -22.72 -22.22
N ALA A 430 51.85 -21.61 -21.88
CA ALA A 430 51.82 -20.40 -22.71
C ALA A 430 53.19 -19.70 -22.74
N ASP A 431 53.93 -19.81 -21.64
CA ASP A 431 55.29 -19.28 -21.53
C ASP A 431 56.28 -20.12 -22.36
N VAL A 432 56.11 -21.45 -22.38
CA VAL A 432 56.84 -22.33 -23.31
C VAL A 432 56.60 -21.90 -24.76
N GLU A 433 55.35 -21.68 -25.17
CA GLU A 433 55.03 -21.27 -26.54
C GLU A 433 55.72 -19.96 -26.93
N ARG A 434 55.69 -18.96 -26.03
CA ARG A 434 56.31 -17.65 -26.27
C ARG A 434 57.83 -17.72 -26.43
N GLN A 435 58.49 -18.59 -25.67
CA GLN A 435 59.95 -18.68 -25.67
C GLN A 435 60.48 -19.82 -26.58
N SER A 436 59.58 -20.60 -27.16
CA SER A 436 59.90 -21.84 -27.88
C SER A 436 60.85 -21.63 -29.04
N GLU A 437 60.60 -20.62 -29.88
CA GLU A 437 61.44 -20.33 -31.04
C GLU A 437 62.84 -19.87 -30.67
N LYS A 438 62.99 -19.13 -29.55
CA LYS A 438 64.28 -18.61 -29.10
C LYS A 438 65.12 -19.66 -28.39
N ILE A 439 64.49 -20.54 -27.61
CA ILE A 439 65.18 -21.51 -26.75
C ILE A 439 65.37 -22.86 -27.45
N PHE A 440 64.35 -23.31 -28.20
CA PHE A 440 64.33 -24.62 -28.83
C PHE A 440 64.53 -24.55 -30.35
N GLY A 441 64.60 -23.34 -30.93
CA GLY A 441 64.73 -23.13 -32.38
C GLY A 441 63.49 -23.55 -33.17
N VAL A 442 62.42 -23.96 -32.50
CA VAL A 442 61.18 -24.46 -33.11
C VAL A 442 59.97 -23.95 -32.33
N TYR A 443 58.92 -23.58 -33.05
CA TYR A 443 57.66 -23.18 -32.44
C TYR A 443 56.97 -24.37 -31.75
N LEU A 444 56.65 -24.24 -30.46
CA LEU A 444 55.96 -25.25 -29.67
C LEU A 444 54.60 -24.74 -29.18
N ASN A 445 53.50 -25.23 -29.74
CA ASN A 445 52.17 -24.81 -29.34
C ASN A 445 51.77 -25.28 -27.93
N GLN A 446 51.18 -24.40 -27.12
CA GLN A 446 50.82 -24.68 -25.72
C GLN A 446 49.88 -25.89 -25.53
N ASN A 447 48.95 -26.15 -26.46
CA ASN A 447 48.00 -27.25 -26.34
C ASN A 447 48.68 -28.61 -26.54
N ASN A 448 49.67 -28.65 -27.44
CA ASN A 448 50.48 -29.84 -27.68
C ASN A 448 51.45 -30.08 -26.52
N VAL A 449 52.06 -29.02 -25.98
CA VAL A 449 52.91 -29.10 -24.77
C VAL A 449 52.09 -29.60 -23.57
N SER A 450 50.87 -29.09 -23.36
CA SER A 450 49.95 -29.57 -22.32
C SER A 450 49.54 -31.03 -22.51
N SER A 451 49.39 -31.48 -23.76
CA SER A 451 49.07 -32.88 -24.08
C SER A 451 50.23 -33.82 -23.76
N VAL A 452 51.48 -33.37 -23.93
CA VAL A 452 52.67 -34.11 -23.49
C VAL A 452 52.73 -34.16 -21.96
N CYS A 453 52.52 -33.03 -21.28
CA CYS A 453 52.52 -32.98 -19.81
C CYS A 453 51.43 -33.86 -19.17
N ARG A 454 50.34 -34.16 -19.89
CA ARG A 454 49.25 -35.05 -19.47
C ARG A 454 49.44 -36.51 -19.89
N ASN A 455 50.60 -36.87 -20.44
CA ASN A 455 50.91 -38.19 -21.01
C ASN A 455 49.96 -38.65 -22.13
N VAL A 456 49.22 -37.73 -22.75
CA VAL A 456 48.38 -38.03 -23.93
C VAL A 456 49.27 -38.23 -25.17
N ARG A 457 50.42 -37.57 -25.20
CA ARG A 457 51.48 -37.77 -26.21
C ARG A 457 52.82 -38.01 -25.49
N LYS A 458 53.66 -38.89 -26.05
CA LYS A 458 54.96 -39.23 -25.44
C LYS A 458 55.98 -38.10 -25.54
N SER A 459 56.02 -37.40 -26.66
CA SER A 459 56.87 -36.23 -26.88
C SER A 459 56.26 -35.31 -27.93
N TYR A 460 56.74 -34.07 -28.01
CA TYR A 460 56.34 -33.13 -29.06
C TYR A 460 57.58 -32.48 -29.67
N LYS A 461 57.75 -32.69 -30.98
CA LYS A 461 58.92 -32.22 -31.75
C LYS A 461 60.28 -32.55 -31.10
N GLY A 462 60.38 -33.74 -30.51
CA GLY A 462 61.61 -34.22 -29.88
C GLY A 462 61.82 -33.81 -28.42
N TYR A 463 60.88 -33.06 -27.82
CA TYR A 463 60.96 -32.61 -26.43
C TYR A 463 59.84 -33.20 -25.56
N THR A 464 60.16 -33.45 -24.30
CA THR A 464 59.27 -34.02 -23.29
C THR A 464 59.06 -33.01 -22.16
N PHE A 465 57.81 -32.81 -21.78
CA PHE A 465 57.41 -31.82 -20.80
C PHE A 465 56.60 -32.48 -19.68
N VAL A 466 56.81 -32.03 -18.44
CA VAL A 466 56.07 -32.49 -17.26
C VAL A 466 55.65 -31.31 -16.41
N TYR A 467 54.47 -31.40 -15.79
CA TYR A 467 54.06 -30.40 -14.79
C TYR A 467 54.85 -30.61 -13.50
N THR A 468 55.46 -29.55 -12.97
CA THR A 468 56.10 -29.58 -11.65
C THR A 468 55.02 -29.36 -10.59
N ASN A 469 54.59 -30.43 -9.92
CA ASN A 469 53.59 -30.33 -8.85
C ASN A 469 54.17 -29.60 -7.63
N LYS A 470 53.81 -28.33 -7.42
CA LYS A 470 53.80 -27.72 -6.08
C LYS A 470 52.45 -27.98 -5.40
N LYS A 471 52.36 -29.08 -4.65
CA LYS A 471 51.72 -29.19 -3.31
C LYS A 471 51.81 -30.62 -2.78
N ILE A 472 52.85 -30.85 -1.99
CA ILE A 472 52.78 -31.71 -0.80
C ILE A 472 51.73 -31.05 0.11
N ILE A 473 50.64 -31.77 0.38
CA ILE A 473 49.69 -31.41 1.42
C ILE A 473 50.29 -31.95 2.72
N ASN A 474 50.50 -31.06 3.71
CA ASN A 474 50.88 -31.44 5.06
C ASN A 474 49.80 -32.37 5.66
N GLU A 475 50.10 -33.66 5.72
CA GLU A 475 49.50 -34.61 6.66
C GLU A 475 50.15 -34.42 8.04
N GLU A 476 49.77 -33.38 8.78
CA GLU A 476 49.99 -33.33 10.25
C GLU A 476 48.86 -32.55 10.93
N ARG A 477 47.69 -33.18 11.01
CA ARG A 477 46.74 -33.00 12.12
C ARG A 477 46.04 -34.34 12.43
N LYS A 478 46.83 -35.26 12.96
CA LYS A 478 46.39 -36.25 13.94
C LYS A 478 47.20 -36.01 15.20
N ILE A 479 46.56 -35.39 16.20
CA ILE A 479 46.38 -35.85 17.58
C ILE A 479 45.10 -35.17 18.06
#